data_AF-A0A949LP67-F1
#
_entry.id   AF-A0A949LP67-F1
#
_cell.length_a   1.000
_cell.length_b   1.000
_cell.length_c   1.000
_cell.angle_alpha   90.00
_cell.angle_beta   90.00
_cell.angle_gamma   90.00
#
_symmetry.space_group_name_H-M   'P 1'
#
loop_
_entity.id
_entity.type
_entity.pdbx_description
1 polymer ?
#
loop_
_entity_poly.entity_id
_entity_poly.type
_entity_poly.pdbx_seq_one_letter_code
_entity_poly.pdbx_strand_id
1 'polypeptide(L)'
;MPTDTDTKTTLMAGEAVLMGAQATIAEAQERAATALGRFTGLKPAQAGFAELSLAMHHAERSMNEIFKRHARQNQMPMGLTLLDYQYLRVIQRWNEEGRNDVIVRKIAAHFGLAGNSASQCIDRLLKRGLISKTAGGKQGHPLVLTENGQKALGQFATIESAVDAECAQRIQAYAALKHYGVK
;
A
#
# COMPACT_ATOMS: atom_id res chain seq x y z
N MET A 1 34.12 -33.12 13.45
CA MET A 1 33.77 -32.14 12.39
C MET A 1 32.78 -32.84 11.46
N PRO A 2 31.61 -32.27 11.14
CA PRO A 2 30.69 -32.87 10.17
C PRO A 2 31.36 -32.87 8.79
N THR A 3 31.20 -33.96 8.03
CA THR A 3 31.87 -34.11 6.73
C THR A 3 31.02 -33.50 5.61
N ASP A 4 31.64 -33.02 4.52
CA ASP A 4 30.94 -32.39 3.38
C ASP A 4 29.80 -33.24 2.78
N THR A 5 29.86 -34.56 2.96
CA THR A 5 28.82 -35.52 2.58
C THR A 5 27.52 -35.36 3.39
N ASP A 6 27.61 -35.02 4.68
CA ASP A 6 26.46 -34.85 5.58
C ASP A 6 25.71 -33.54 5.25
N THR A 7 26.45 -32.49 4.90
CA THR A 7 25.90 -31.19 4.51
C THR A 7 25.16 -31.28 3.18
N LYS A 8 25.73 -31.98 2.19
CA LYS A 8 25.11 -32.14 0.86
C LYS A 8 23.84 -32.98 0.91
N THR A 9 23.81 -34.03 1.73
CA THR A 9 22.62 -34.89 1.88
C THR A 9 21.47 -34.14 2.58
N THR A 10 21.81 -33.31 3.58
CA THR A 10 20.82 -32.48 4.29
C THR A 10 20.26 -31.36 3.39
N LEU A 11 21.08 -30.76 2.54
CA LEU A 11 20.64 -29.76 1.55
C LEU A 11 19.69 -30.38 0.50
N MET A 12 20.00 -31.57 -0.02
CA MET A 12 19.14 -32.27 -0.99
C MET A 12 17.78 -32.67 -0.39
N ALA A 13 17.75 -33.04 0.89
CA ALA A 13 16.50 -33.31 1.60
C ALA A 13 15.67 -32.03 1.80
N GLY A 14 16.32 -30.91 2.11
CA GLY A 14 15.67 -29.59 2.19
C GLY A 14 15.08 -29.13 0.84
N GLU A 15 15.81 -29.34 -0.26
CA GLU A 15 15.34 -29.03 -1.62
C GLU A 15 14.16 -29.90 -2.04
N ALA A 16 14.17 -31.20 -1.74
CA ALA A 16 13.04 -32.09 -2.04
C ALA A 16 11.78 -31.71 -1.26
N VAL A 17 11.93 -31.30 0.01
CA VAL A 17 10.81 -30.81 0.84
C VAL A 17 10.27 -29.49 0.30
N LEU A 18 11.13 -28.57 -0.15
CA LEU A 18 10.73 -27.31 -0.76
C LEU A 18 10.03 -27.52 -2.11
N MET A 19 10.53 -28.43 -2.96
CA MET A 19 9.89 -28.79 -4.23
C MET A 19 8.52 -29.47 -4.00
N GLY A 20 8.40 -30.36 -3.00
CA GLY A 20 7.13 -30.97 -2.62
C GLY A 20 6.12 -29.95 -2.08
N ALA A 21 6.57 -28.98 -1.29
CA ALA A 21 5.72 -27.89 -0.81
C ALA A 21 5.24 -26.98 -1.95
N GLN A 22 6.10 -26.67 -2.92
CA GLN A 22 5.74 -25.88 -4.10
C GLN A 22 4.73 -26.61 -5.00
N ALA A 23 4.89 -27.91 -5.23
CA ALA A 23 3.91 -28.72 -5.97
C ALA A 23 2.54 -28.73 -5.27
N THR A 24 2.53 -28.85 -3.94
CA THR A 24 1.30 -28.85 -3.15
C THR A 24 0.58 -27.49 -3.17
N ILE A 25 1.34 -26.39 -3.18
CA ILE A 25 0.78 -25.02 -3.30
C ILE A 25 0.19 -24.80 -4.69
N ALA A 26 0.88 -25.23 -5.75
CA ALA A 26 0.40 -25.13 -7.13
C ALA A 26 -0.91 -25.91 -7.33
N GLU A 27 -1.00 -27.14 -6.81
CA GLU A 27 -2.24 -27.93 -6.88
C GLU A 27 -3.39 -27.31 -6.07
N ALA A 28 -3.11 -26.71 -4.92
CA ALA A 28 -4.13 -26.03 -4.11
C ALA A 28 -4.65 -24.77 -4.83
N GLN A 29 -3.76 -24.04 -5.50
CA GLN A 29 -4.12 -22.88 -6.34
C GLN A 29 -4.95 -23.30 -7.56
N GLU A 30 -4.58 -24.39 -8.23
CA GLU A 30 -5.33 -24.91 -9.38
C GLU A 30 -6.73 -25.39 -8.99
N ARG A 31 -6.86 -26.08 -7.84
CA ARG A 31 -8.16 -26.52 -7.32
C ARG A 31 -9.07 -25.36 -6.92
N ALA A 32 -8.52 -24.34 -6.26
CA ALA A 32 -9.27 -23.14 -5.90
C ALA A 32 -9.75 -22.41 -7.16
N ALA A 33 -8.85 -22.15 -8.11
CA ALA A 33 -9.16 -21.43 -9.34
C ALA A 33 -10.17 -22.20 -10.23
N THR A 34 -10.12 -23.54 -10.23
CA THR A 34 -11.10 -24.40 -10.93
C THR A 34 -12.47 -24.41 -10.26
N ALA A 35 -12.52 -24.49 -8.93
CA ALA A 35 -13.78 -24.44 -8.19
C ALA A 35 -14.50 -23.09 -8.41
N LEU A 36 -13.75 -22.00 -8.39
CA LEU A 36 -14.26 -20.65 -8.63
C LEU A 36 -14.69 -20.40 -10.08
N GLY A 37 -13.94 -20.94 -11.06
CA GLY A 37 -14.34 -20.86 -12.47
C GLY A 37 -15.64 -21.60 -12.77
N ARG A 38 -15.93 -22.69 -12.04
CA ARG A 38 -17.23 -23.39 -12.13
C ARG A 38 -18.39 -22.61 -11.54
N PHE A 39 -18.17 -21.83 -10.48
CA PHE A 39 -19.23 -21.04 -9.83
C PHE A 39 -19.52 -19.71 -10.52
N THR A 40 -18.53 -19.11 -11.19
CA THR A 40 -18.64 -17.76 -11.78
C THR A 40 -18.74 -17.77 -13.31
N GLY A 41 -18.49 -18.90 -13.96
CA GLY A 41 -18.40 -18.99 -15.43
C GLY A 41 -17.16 -18.30 -16.03
N LEU A 42 -16.25 -17.81 -15.18
CA LEU A 42 -15.01 -17.14 -15.57
C LEU A 42 -13.84 -18.12 -15.62
N LYS A 43 -12.83 -17.87 -16.47
CA LYS A 43 -11.64 -18.73 -16.50
C LYS A 43 -10.90 -18.66 -15.15
N PRO A 44 -10.23 -19.73 -14.70
CA PRO A 44 -9.54 -19.81 -13.39
C PRO A 44 -8.65 -18.59 -13.06
N ALA A 45 -7.92 -18.07 -14.04
CA ALA A 45 -7.09 -16.87 -13.88
C ALA A 45 -7.90 -15.58 -13.63
N GLN A 46 -9.11 -15.48 -14.21
CA GLN A 46 -10.01 -14.34 -14.02
C GLN A 46 -10.71 -14.39 -12.67
N ALA A 47 -11.05 -15.59 -12.17
CA ALA A 47 -11.64 -15.74 -10.85
C ALA A 47 -10.62 -15.42 -9.73
N GLY A 48 -9.38 -15.89 -9.87
CA GLY A 48 -8.29 -15.51 -8.96
C GLY A 48 -8.00 -14.00 -8.97
N PHE A 49 -8.13 -13.34 -10.13
CA PHE A 49 -7.98 -11.89 -10.23
C PHE A 49 -9.14 -11.13 -9.56
N ALA A 50 -10.37 -11.63 -9.68
CA ALA A 50 -11.54 -11.03 -9.03
C ALA A 50 -11.47 -11.14 -7.50
N GLU A 51 -11.04 -12.29 -6.97
CA GLU A 51 -10.83 -12.48 -5.53
C GLU A 51 -9.70 -11.62 -4.97
N LEU A 52 -8.58 -11.52 -5.71
CA LEU A 52 -7.48 -10.63 -5.33
C LEU A 52 -7.96 -9.17 -5.30
N SER A 53 -8.72 -8.74 -6.31
CA SER A 53 -9.28 -7.38 -6.37
C SER A 53 -10.22 -7.10 -5.20
N LEU A 54 -11.07 -8.06 -4.84
CA LEU A 54 -11.98 -7.95 -3.70
C LEU A 54 -11.22 -7.88 -2.37
N ALA A 55 -10.18 -8.71 -2.20
CA ALA A 55 -9.33 -8.70 -1.01
C ALA A 55 -8.58 -7.36 -0.87
N MET A 56 -8.04 -6.83 -1.96
CA MET A 56 -7.41 -5.50 -1.98
C MET A 56 -8.41 -4.40 -1.60
N HIS A 57 -9.64 -4.45 -2.10
CA HIS A 57 -10.68 -3.48 -1.74
C HIS A 57 -11.03 -3.52 -0.25
N HIS A 58 -11.15 -4.72 0.34
CA HIS A 58 -11.38 -4.86 1.78
C HIS A 58 -10.18 -4.39 2.62
N ALA A 59 -8.95 -4.60 2.13
CA ALA A 59 -7.75 -4.09 2.78
C ALA A 59 -7.72 -2.54 2.76
N GLU A 60 -7.97 -1.91 1.62
CA GLU A 60 -8.05 -0.45 1.50
C GLU A 60 -9.13 0.16 2.40
N ARG A 61 -10.31 -0.46 2.46
CA ARG A 61 -11.38 -0.01 3.34
C ARG A 61 -10.99 -0.13 4.81
N SER A 62 -10.38 -1.25 5.20
CA SER A 62 -9.92 -1.48 6.57
C SER A 62 -8.83 -0.49 6.98
N MET A 63 -7.85 -0.24 6.11
CA MET A 63 -6.80 0.75 6.35
C MET A 63 -7.38 2.15 6.53
N ASN A 64 -8.35 2.55 5.70
CA ASN A 64 -9.00 3.85 5.85
C ASN A 64 -9.76 3.99 7.17
N GLU A 65 -10.42 2.94 7.66
CA GLU A 65 -11.12 2.99 8.95
C GLU A 65 -10.14 3.02 10.13
N ILE A 66 -9.07 2.24 10.08
CA ILE A 66 -7.98 2.28 11.07
C ILE A 66 -7.38 3.68 11.11
N PHE A 67 -7.05 4.24 9.95
CA PHE A 67 -6.53 5.59 9.81
C PHE A 67 -7.47 6.65 10.41
N LYS A 68 -8.77 6.64 10.06
CA LYS A 68 -9.75 7.59 10.60
C LYS A 68 -9.86 7.51 12.12
N ARG A 69 -9.79 6.31 12.69
CA ARG A 69 -9.85 6.12 14.14
C ARG A 69 -8.63 6.70 14.83
N HIS A 70 -7.43 6.40 14.35
CA HIS A 70 -6.19 6.95 14.90
C HIS A 70 -6.11 8.47 14.71
N ALA A 71 -6.60 9.00 13.58
CA ALA A 71 -6.69 10.44 13.35
C ALA A 71 -7.59 11.15 14.37
N ARG A 72 -8.72 10.53 14.75
CA ARG A 72 -9.60 11.03 15.83
C ARG A 72 -8.92 10.97 17.21
N GLN A 73 -8.24 9.87 17.51
CA GLN A 73 -7.58 9.65 18.80
C GLN A 73 -6.41 10.62 19.03
N ASN A 74 -5.70 10.99 17.96
CA ASN A 74 -4.53 11.87 18.01
C ASN A 74 -4.87 13.35 17.73
N GLN A 75 -6.16 13.72 17.78
CA GLN A 75 -6.64 15.09 17.56
C GLN A 75 -6.09 15.74 16.28
N MET A 76 -5.98 14.96 15.20
CA MET A 76 -5.54 15.52 13.93
C MET A 76 -6.48 16.65 13.48
N PRO A 77 -5.95 17.65 12.75
CA PRO A 77 -6.78 18.63 12.07
C PRO A 77 -7.84 17.90 11.24
N MET A 78 -9.12 18.07 11.61
CA MET A 78 -10.22 17.40 10.93
C MET A 78 -10.21 17.75 9.44
N GLY A 79 -10.25 16.71 8.60
CA GLY A 79 -10.58 16.84 7.18
C GLY A 79 -9.48 16.48 6.21
N LEU A 80 -8.27 16.10 6.64
CA LEU A 80 -7.27 15.49 5.75
C LEU A 80 -7.52 13.98 5.63
N THR A 81 -7.51 13.50 4.39
CA THR A 81 -7.70 12.09 4.04
C THR A 81 -6.35 11.37 3.93
N LEU A 82 -6.38 10.04 3.91
CA LEU A 82 -5.18 9.24 3.62
C LEU A 82 -4.58 9.58 2.24
N LEU A 83 -5.43 9.93 1.26
CA LEU A 83 -4.97 10.37 -0.05
C LEU A 83 -4.27 11.73 0.02
N ASP A 84 -4.82 12.69 0.77
CA ASP A 84 -4.16 13.98 1.00
C ASP A 84 -2.75 13.79 1.58
N TYR A 85 -2.60 12.85 2.52
CA TYR A 85 -1.31 12.48 3.09
C TYR A 85 -0.33 11.93 2.05
N GLN A 86 -0.77 10.98 1.24
CA GLN A 86 0.07 10.40 0.19
C GLN A 86 0.56 11.47 -0.79
N TYR A 87 -0.29 12.44 -1.15
CA TYR A 87 0.11 13.57 -1.97
C TYR A 87 1.20 14.42 -1.30
N LEU A 88 1.02 14.76 -0.02
CA LEU A 88 2.01 15.53 0.74
C LEU A 88 3.36 14.80 0.85
N ARG A 89 3.35 13.47 1.05
CA ARG A 89 4.56 12.63 1.11
C ARG A 89 5.33 12.58 -0.21
N VAL A 90 4.62 12.43 -1.33
CA VAL A 90 5.25 12.44 -2.65
C VAL A 90 5.89 13.80 -2.94
N ILE A 91 5.18 14.89 -2.61
CA ILE A 91 5.71 16.25 -2.76
C ILE A 91 6.94 16.43 -1.88
N GLN A 92 6.89 16.02 -0.60
CA GLN A 92 8.04 16.06 0.32
C GLN A 92 9.26 15.39 -0.28
N ARG A 93 9.11 14.11 -0.65
CA ARG A 93 10.19 13.29 -1.15
C ARG A 93 10.83 13.92 -2.39
N TRP A 94 10.01 14.38 -3.35
CA TRP A 94 10.56 14.98 -4.56
C TRP A 94 11.19 16.35 -4.33
N ASN A 95 10.69 17.13 -3.36
CA ASN A 95 11.35 18.37 -2.93
C ASN A 95 12.71 18.08 -2.27
N GLU A 96 12.80 17.06 -1.41
CA GLU A 96 14.05 16.61 -0.76
C GLU A 96 15.07 16.05 -1.78
N GLU A 97 14.59 15.39 -2.83
CA GLU A 97 15.40 14.95 -3.98
C GLU A 97 15.87 16.13 -4.88
N GLY A 98 15.51 17.38 -4.55
CA GLY A 98 15.89 18.57 -5.31
C GLY A 98 15.25 18.66 -6.69
N ARG A 99 14.12 17.97 -6.90
CA ARG A 99 13.45 17.95 -8.19
C ARG A 99 12.74 19.28 -8.45
N ASN A 100 12.99 19.86 -9.62
CA ASN A 100 12.32 21.08 -10.07
C ASN A 100 11.02 20.80 -10.83
N ASP A 101 10.66 19.52 -11.04
CA ASP A 101 9.50 19.09 -11.83
C ASP A 101 8.35 18.54 -10.97
N VAL A 102 8.26 18.94 -9.69
CA VAL A 102 7.16 18.60 -8.79
C VAL A 102 5.89 19.36 -9.18
N ILE A 103 5.29 18.98 -10.31
CA ILE A 103 4.12 19.63 -10.89
C ILE A 103 2.91 18.70 -10.87
N VAL A 104 1.70 19.27 -10.91
CA VAL A 104 0.41 18.54 -10.87
C VAL A 104 0.38 17.37 -11.86
N ARG A 105 0.82 17.59 -13.10
CA ARG A 105 0.84 16.56 -14.16
C ARG A 105 1.71 15.35 -13.79
N LYS A 106 2.86 15.58 -13.17
CA LYS A 106 3.79 14.50 -12.78
C LYS A 106 3.25 13.73 -11.57
N ILE A 107 2.61 14.43 -10.63
CA ILE A 107 1.94 13.81 -9.49
C ILE A 107 0.75 12.96 -9.96
N ALA A 108 -0.07 13.47 -10.89
CA ALA A 108 -1.17 12.71 -11.48
C ALA A 108 -0.70 11.40 -12.12
N ALA A 109 0.39 11.47 -12.90
CA ALA A 109 1.00 10.28 -13.51
C ALA A 109 1.55 9.29 -12.46
N HIS A 110 2.12 9.77 -11.36
CA HIS A 110 2.61 8.92 -10.28
C HIS A 110 1.50 8.10 -9.62
N PHE A 111 0.32 8.70 -9.40
CA PHE A 111 -0.83 8.01 -8.81
C PHE A 111 -1.69 7.25 -9.85
N GLY A 112 -1.33 7.27 -11.14
CA GLY A 112 -2.16 6.67 -12.19
C GLY A 112 -3.55 7.31 -12.33
N LEU A 113 -3.71 8.56 -11.87
CA LEU A 113 -5.00 9.23 -11.83
C LEU A 113 -5.22 10.08 -13.09
N ALA A 114 -6.48 10.19 -13.51
CA ALA A 114 -6.87 11.21 -14.48
C ALA A 114 -6.52 12.61 -13.94
N GLY A 115 -5.99 13.49 -14.81
CA GLY A 115 -5.46 14.79 -14.41
C GLY A 115 -6.42 15.65 -13.57
N ASN A 116 -7.73 15.55 -13.82
CA ASN A 116 -8.75 16.28 -13.09
C ASN A 116 -8.84 15.89 -11.61
N SER A 117 -8.73 14.60 -11.27
CA SER A 117 -8.80 14.11 -9.90
C SER A 117 -7.60 14.58 -9.08
N ALA A 118 -6.41 14.56 -9.68
CA ALA A 118 -5.21 15.06 -9.05
C ALA A 118 -5.25 16.58 -8.84
N SER A 119 -5.72 17.35 -9.82
CA SER A 119 -5.92 18.79 -9.68
C SER A 119 -6.84 19.13 -8.51
N GLN A 120 -7.97 18.44 -8.36
CA GLN A 120 -8.90 18.70 -7.24
C GLN A 120 -8.28 18.44 -5.87
N CYS A 121 -7.44 17.40 -5.75
CA CYS A 121 -6.70 17.12 -4.51
C CYS A 121 -5.68 18.25 -4.23
N ILE A 122 -4.90 18.63 -5.25
CA ILE A 122 -3.87 19.67 -5.14
C ILE A 122 -4.50 21.02 -4.77
N ASP A 123 -5.62 21.41 -5.41
CA ASP A 123 -6.31 22.67 -5.13
C ASP A 123 -6.84 22.72 -3.69
N ARG A 124 -7.27 21.57 -3.15
CA ARG A 124 -7.69 21.46 -1.75
C ARG A 124 -6.52 21.65 -0.80
N LEU A 125 -5.37 21.04 -1.09
CA LEU A 125 -4.14 21.19 -0.31
C LEU A 125 -3.60 22.63 -0.36
N LEU A 126 -3.69 23.29 -1.52
CA LEU A 126 -3.35 24.72 -1.69
C LEU A 126 -4.28 25.62 -0.88
N LYS A 127 -5.60 25.42 -0.96
CA LYS A 127 -6.58 26.19 -0.18
C LYS A 127 -6.38 26.06 1.33
N ARG A 128 -5.90 24.90 1.78
CA ARG A 128 -5.55 24.64 3.18
C ARG A 128 -4.18 25.16 3.58
N GLY A 129 -3.43 25.75 2.64
CA GLY A 129 -2.09 26.27 2.89
C GLY A 129 -1.07 25.21 3.27
N LEU A 130 -1.25 23.95 2.85
CA LEU A 130 -0.33 22.85 3.12
C LEU A 130 0.78 22.74 2.07
N ILE A 131 0.51 23.25 0.88
CA ILE A 131 1.48 23.37 -0.22
C ILE A 131 1.36 24.76 -0.83
N SER A 132 2.38 25.19 -1.57
CA SER A 132 2.37 26.42 -2.36
C SER A 132 2.92 26.16 -3.77
N LYS A 133 2.54 27.03 -4.70
CA LYS A 133 3.10 27.06 -6.07
C LYS A 133 4.26 28.04 -6.08
N THR A 134 5.42 27.61 -6.58
CA THR A 134 6.54 28.51 -6.83
C THR A 134 6.48 29.08 -8.25
N ALA A 135 7.29 30.12 -8.51
CA ALA A 135 7.39 30.71 -9.84
C ALA A 135 7.73 29.62 -10.87
N GLY A 136 6.89 29.51 -11.90
CA GLY A 136 6.92 28.39 -12.84
C GLY A 136 7.93 28.58 -13.97
N GLY A 137 8.60 27.49 -14.35
CA GLY A 137 9.28 27.39 -15.64
C GLY A 137 8.29 27.01 -16.76
N LYS A 138 8.78 26.85 -18.00
CA LYS A 138 7.96 26.50 -19.19
C LYS A 138 7.05 25.25 -19.05
N GLN A 139 7.29 24.40 -18.05
CA GLN A 139 6.62 23.11 -17.83
C GLN A 139 5.46 23.19 -16.81
N GLY A 140 5.26 24.33 -16.14
CA GLY A 140 4.24 24.53 -15.10
C GLY A 140 4.81 25.09 -13.81
N HIS A 141 3.95 25.23 -12.80
CA HIS A 141 4.30 25.73 -11.46
C HIS A 141 4.72 24.57 -10.55
N PRO A 142 5.98 24.52 -10.09
CA PRO A 142 6.40 23.55 -9.09
C PRO A 142 5.65 23.74 -7.78
N LEU A 143 5.47 22.64 -7.07
CA LEU A 143 4.79 22.55 -5.80
C LEU A 143 5.82 22.32 -4.71
N VAL A 144 5.68 23.06 -3.62
CA VAL A 144 6.52 22.92 -2.43
C VAL A 144 5.63 22.80 -1.20
N LEU A 145 6.08 22.03 -0.21
CA LEU A 145 5.44 22.02 1.10
C LEU A 145 5.60 23.36 1.80
N THR A 146 4.54 23.81 2.46
CA THR A 146 4.62 24.90 3.43
C THR A 146 5.07 24.35 4.78
N GLU A 147 5.40 25.25 5.71
CA GLU A 147 5.65 24.87 7.11
C GLU A 147 4.44 24.14 7.73
N ASN A 148 3.21 24.55 7.40
CA ASN A 148 1.99 23.86 7.83
C ASN A 148 1.87 22.47 7.21
N GLY A 149 2.27 22.29 5.95
CA GLY A 149 2.33 20.99 5.29
C GLY A 149 3.32 20.04 5.97
N GLN A 150 4.49 20.55 6.34
CA GLN A 150 5.50 19.77 7.08
C GLN A 150 5.02 19.39 8.48
N LYS A 151 4.39 20.33 9.22
CA LYS A 151 3.78 20.04 10.52
C LYS A 151 2.68 18.99 10.42
N ALA A 152 1.83 19.09 9.40
CA ALA A 152 0.80 18.09 9.14
C ALA A 152 1.43 16.72 8.90
N LEU A 153 2.44 16.62 8.02
CA LEU A 153 3.18 15.37 7.77
C LEU A 153 3.78 14.76 9.05
N GLY A 154 4.35 15.58 9.93
CA GLY A 154 4.88 15.12 11.22
C GLY A 154 3.80 14.49 12.10
N GLN A 155 2.61 15.11 12.19
CA GLN A 155 1.46 14.53 12.91
C GLN A 155 0.95 13.25 12.25
N PHE A 156 1.01 13.16 10.93
CA PHE A 156 0.64 11.95 10.18
C PHE A 156 1.61 10.79 10.40
N ALA A 157 2.92 11.03 10.52
CA ALA A 157 3.92 9.97 10.72
C ALA A 157 3.66 9.16 12.01
N THR A 158 3.14 9.82 13.06
CA THR A 158 2.70 9.15 14.30
C THR A 158 1.54 8.19 14.04
N ILE A 159 0.63 8.54 13.14
CA ILE A 159 -0.54 7.72 12.79
C ILE A 159 -0.17 6.62 11.81
N GLU A 160 0.69 6.88 10.85
CA GLU A 160 1.23 5.85 9.94
C GLU A 160 1.86 4.72 10.76
N SER A 161 2.70 5.06 11.75
CA SER A 161 3.30 4.07 12.66
C SER A 161 2.26 3.27 13.45
N ALA A 162 1.18 3.92 13.91
CA ALA A 162 0.10 3.26 14.64
C ALA A 162 -0.78 2.37 13.75
N VAL A 163 -1.03 2.80 12.51
CA VAL A 163 -1.74 2.03 11.49
C VAL A 163 -0.93 0.80 11.11
N ASP A 164 0.37 0.94 10.86
CA ASP A 164 1.27 -0.16 10.50
C ASP A 164 1.36 -1.20 11.62
N ALA A 165 1.53 -0.75 12.86
CA ALA A 165 1.55 -1.64 14.02
C ALA A 165 0.25 -2.45 14.15
N GLU A 166 -0.90 -1.81 13.92
CA GLU A 166 -2.19 -2.48 14.00
C GLU A 166 -2.44 -3.44 12.82
N CYS A 167 -2.05 -3.04 11.60
CA CYS A 167 -2.10 -3.90 10.42
C CYS A 167 -1.24 -5.16 10.64
N ALA A 168 -0.02 -5.00 11.16
CA ALA A 168 0.87 -6.12 11.49
C ALA A 168 0.24 -7.06 12.54
N GLN A 169 -0.37 -6.52 13.59
CA GLN A 169 -1.08 -7.31 14.60
C GLN A 169 -2.26 -8.10 14.01
N ARG A 170 -3.05 -7.49 13.12
CA ARG A 170 -4.18 -8.18 12.46
C ARG A 170 -3.71 -9.30 11.54
N ILE A 171 -2.60 -9.08 10.81
CA ILE A 171 -1.98 -10.11 9.96
C ILE A 171 -1.48 -11.28 10.83
N GLN A 172 -0.80 -10.99 11.94
CA GLN A 172 -0.33 -12.02 12.87
C GLN A 172 -1.50 -12.79 13.51
N ALA A 173 -2.56 -12.10 13.93
CA ALA A 173 -3.77 -12.73 14.48
C ALA A 173 -4.46 -13.64 13.44
N TYR A 174 -4.55 -13.20 12.19
CA TYR A 174 -5.11 -14.02 11.12
C TYR A 174 -4.25 -15.25 10.80
N ALA A 175 -2.92 -15.08 10.74
CA ALA A 175 -1.99 -16.19 10.55
C ALA A 175 -2.12 -17.23 11.68
N ALA A 176 -2.24 -16.78 12.94
CA ALA A 176 -2.48 -17.64 14.08
C ALA A 176 -3.82 -18.41 13.96
N LEU A 177 -4.92 -17.72 13.61
CA LEU A 177 -6.23 -18.36 13.43
C LEU A 177 -6.21 -19.44 12.33
N LYS A 178 -5.50 -19.19 11.23
CA LYS A 178 -5.32 -20.17 10.14
C LYS A 178 -4.49 -21.37 10.58
N HIS A 179 -3.49 -21.18 11.44
CA HIS A 179 -2.71 -22.27 12.06
C HIS A 179 -3.56 -23.17 12.98
N TYR A 180 -4.61 -22.61 13.61
CA TYR A 180 -5.53 -23.37 14.46
C TYR A 180 -6.72 -23.99 13.72
N GLY A 181 -6.75 -23.93 12.37
CA GLY A 181 -7.78 -24.60 11.57
C GLY A 181 -9.18 -23.98 11.65
N VAL A 182 -9.29 -22.73 12.13
CA VAL A 182 -10.54 -21.98 12.11
C VAL A 182 -10.81 -21.54 10.67
N LYS A 183 -11.84 -22.13 10.05
CA LYS A 183 -12.31 -21.82 8.69
C LYS A 183 -13.11 -20.52 8.66
#